data_AF-A0A921HM86-F1
#
_entry.id   AF-A0A921HM86-F1
#
_cell.length_a   1.000
_cell.length_b   1.000
_cell.length_c   1.000
_cell.angle_alpha   90.00
_cell.angle_beta   90.00
_cell.angle_gamma   90.00
#
_symmetry.space_group_name_H-M   'P 1'
#
loop_
_entity.id
_entity.type
_entity.pdbx_description
1 polymer ?
#
loop_
_entity_poly.entity_id
_entity_poly.type
_entity_poly.pdbx_seq_one_letter_code
_entity_poly.pdbx_strand_id
1 'polypeptide(L)'
;MNKEHCLAFNKMVDCYLNNQINNLFDLEENMKALNNFQAKIDELQEMKDLAQIEHNGIALTILRKYVMREKSGKLLMRNLIRQYYDLNDEQIKRYEKYTRPSGGYYVTNAMVLYRKGSNFVNLGSRYCASNLKSPSGESFVYEDLLRNSFFSLASYEWNPDAALYGTDGGKRWPFLFKNNFLDWSNISLLHDLEEVTISLRPLLNNWGYIAWQGIDCIEKTLRHLQVLNNKSRIEKDAGYMSDKEVNNYIEMYSQNIYELYSYLPLQESFVLEYQDKLNWDVLDLNPRIEWTFPLVQILLKKQSLKPEPEQQKGLKGNKGMFNKLFRPLLNDDIISDLEKLYNI
;
A
#
# COMPACT_ATOMS: atom_id res chain seq x y z
N MET A 1 -20.58 -89.21 0.98
CA MET A 1 -21.20 -87.99 1.54
C MET A 1 -22.68 -88.23 1.69
N ASN A 2 -23.25 -88.00 2.89
CA ASN A 2 -24.70 -88.10 3.11
C ASN A 2 -25.42 -86.94 2.41
N LYS A 3 -26.64 -87.15 1.91
CA LYS A 3 -27.42 -86.22 1.08
C LYS A 3 -27.63 -84.86 1.77
N GLU A 4 -27.73 -84.87 3.10
CA GLU A 4 -27.84 -83.67 3.94
C GLU A 4 -26.56 -82.81 3.95
N HIS A 5 -25.37 -83.43 3.92
CA HIS A 5 -24.11 -82.69 3.86
C HIS A 5 -23.93 -81.99 2.50
N CYS A 6 -24.36 -82.61 1.40
CA CYS A 6 -24.37 -81.96 0.09
C CYS A 6 -25.35 -80.76 0.05
N LEU A 7 -26.51 -80.89 0.70
CA LEU A 7 -27.50 -79.81 0.75
C LEU A 7 -27.02 -78.62 1.59
N ALA A 8 -26.36 -78.89 2.73
CA ALA A 8 -25.77 -77.87 3.57
C ALA A 8 -24.62 -77.14 2.87
N PHE A 9 -23.75 -77.86 2.17
CA PHE A 9 -22.66 -77.28 1.40
C PHE A 9 -23.17 -76.36 0.28
N ASN A 10 -24.17 -76.80 -0.49
CA ASN A 10 -24.77 -75.97 -1.55
C ASN A 10 -25.37 -74.67 -1.00
N LYS A 11 -26.11 -74.72 0.12
CA LYS A 11 -26.65 -73.51 0.76
C LYS A 11 -25.57 -72.55 1.24
N MET A 12 -24.44 -73.08 1.73
CA MET A 12 -23.32 -72.27 2.20
C MET A 12 -22.62 -71.56 1.04
N VAL A 13 -22.44 -72.28 -0.08
CA VAL A 13 -21.90 -71.73 -1.33
C VAL A 13 -22.83 -70.67 -1.92
N ASP A 14 -24.14 -70.92 -1.97
CA ASP A 14 -25.13 -69.95 -2.46
C ASP A 14 -25.13 -68.67 -1.62
N CYS A 15 -25.06 -68.80 -0.29
CA CYS A 15 -25.00 -67.64 0.61
C CYS A 15 -23.70 -66.84 0.43
N TYR A 16 -22.57 -67.53 0.29
CA TYR A 16 -21.28 -66.88 0.01
C TYR A 16 -21.28 -66.15 -1.33
N LEU A 17 -21.76 -66.81 -2.40
CA LEU A 17 -21.86 -66.22 -3.74
C LEU A 17 -22.78 -65.02 -3.77
N ASN A 18 -23.97 -65.10 -3.14
CA ASN A 18 -24.90 -63.97 -3.06
C ASN A 18 -24.29 -62.77 -2.31
N ASN A 19 -23.55 -63.00 -1.23
CA ASN A 19 -22.83 -61.92 -0.54
C ASN A 19 -21.72 -61.31 -1.39
N GLN A 20 -20.95 -62.12 -2.12
CA GLN A 20 -19.92 -61.62 -3.04
C GLN A 20 -20.54 -60.79 -4.18
N ILE A 21 -21.68 -61.23 -4.71
CA ILE A 21 -22.43 -60.52 -5.76
C ILE A 21 -22.94 -59.17 -5.24
N ASN A 22 -23.53 -59.11 -4.04
CA ASN A 22 -24.01 -57.86 -3.45
C ASN A 22 -22.87 -56.86 -3.23
N ASN A 23 -21.73 -57.32 -2.70
CA ASN A 23 -20.54 -56.47 -2.52
C ASN A 23 -20.00 -55.93 -3.86
N LEU A 24 -20.07 -56.72 -4.94
CA LEU A 24 -19.68 -56.30 -6.28
C LEU A 24 -20.63 -55.22 -6.84
N PHE A 25 -21.93 -55.36 -6.63
CA PHE A 25 -22.92 -54.34 -7.02
C PHE A 25 -22.70 -53.03 -6.27
N ASP A 26 -22.49 -53.08 -4.96
CA ASP A 26 -22.19 -51.88 -4.14
C ASP A 26 -20.90 -51.19 -4.61
N LEU A 27 -19.88 -51.96 -4.99
CA LEU A 27 -18.64 -51.42 -5.55
C LEU A 27 -18.88 -50.73 -6.91
N GLU A 28 -19.67 -51.35 -7.79
CA GLU A 28 -20.02 -50.80 -9.09
C GLU A 28 -20.80 -49.47 -8.96
N GLU A 29 -21.77 -49.41 -8.04
CA GLU A 29 -22.52 -48.17 -7.76
C GLU A 29 -21.61 -47.07 -7.21
N ASN A 30 -20.70 -47.41 -6.29
CA ASN A 30 -19.72 -46.46 -5.76
C ASN A 30 -18.75 -45.94 -6.85
N MET A 31 -18.31 -46.80 -7.76
CA MET A 31 -17.49 -46.39 -8.91
C MET A 31 -18.24 -45.44 -9.85
N LYS A 32 -19.52 -45.71 -10.13
CA LYS A 32 -20.37 -44.80 -10.92
C LYS A 32 -20.54 -43.45 -10.23
N ALA A 33 -20.74 -43.44 -8.91
CA ALA A 33 -20.82 -42.21 -8.12
C ALA A 33 -19.52 -41.39 -8.18
N LEU A 34 -18.36 -42.04 -8.04
CA LEU A 34 -17.04 -41.39 -8.16
C LEU A 34 -16.82 -40.78 -9.55
N ASN A 35 -17.15 -41.49 -10.62
CA ASN A 35 -17.04 -40.96 -11.98
C ASN A 35 -17.95 -39.74 -12.19
N ASN A 36 -19.17 -39.78 -11.65
CA ASN A 36 -20.08 -38.63 -11.68
C ASN A 36 -19.56 -37.44 -10.86
N PHE A 37 -18.87 -37.68 -9.73
CA PHE A 37 -18.21 -36.61 -8.98
C PHE A 37 -17.06 -35.99 -9.76
N GLN A 38 -16.23 -36.81 -10.41
CA GLN A 38 -15.14 -36.32 -11.25
C GLN A 38 -15.66 -35.45 -12.41
N ALA A 39 -16.72 -35.89 -13.10
CA ALA A 39 -17.34 -35.12 -14.17
C ALA A 39 -17.83 -33.75 -13.68
N LYS A 40 -18.44 -33.68 -12.49
CA LYS A 40 -18.86 -32.42 -11.86
C LYS A 40 -17.68 -31.52 -11.48
N ILE A 41 -16.55 -32.10 -11.05
CA ILE A 41 -15.33 -31.33 -10.77
C ILE A 41 -14.81 -30.70 -12.06
N ASP A 42 -14.79 -31.47 -13.15
CA ASP A 42 -14.33 -30.99 -14.45
C ASP A 42 -15.23 -29.85 -14.98
N GLU A 43 -16.56 -30.00 -14.87
CA GLU A 43 -17.53 -28.93 -15.20
C GLU A 43 -17.31 -27.66 -14.36
N LEU A 44 -17.08 -27.80 -13.05
CA LEU A 44 -16.79 -26.67 -12.17
C LEU A 44 -15.49 -25.96 -12.53
N GLN A 45 -14.48 -26.72 -12.95
CA GLN A 45 -13.19 -26.19 -13.39
C GLN A 45 -13.34 -25.41 -14.70
N GLU A 46 -14.09 -25.94 -15.68
CA GLU A 46 -14.38 -25.24 -16.93
C GLU A 46 -15.14 -23.92 -16.70
N MET A 47 -16.18 -23.94 -15.85
CA MET A 47 -16.93 -22.72 -15.51
C MET A 47 -16.04 -21.68 -14.84
N LYS A 48 -15.12 -22.11 -13.95
CA LYS A 48 -14.16 -21.22 -13.31
C LYS A 48 -13.21 -20.60 -14.35
N ASP A 49 -12.72 -21.38 -15.30
CA ASP A 49 -11.79 -20.91 -16.33
C ASP A 49 -12.47 -19.91 -17.28
N LEU A 50 -13.71 -20.18 -17.69
CA LEU A 50 -14.52 -19.25 -18.48
C LEU A 50 -14.77 -17.93 -17.74
N ALA A 51 -15.14 -18.00 -16.45
CA ALA A 51 -15.34 -16.81 -15.62
C ALA A 51 -14.03 -16.01 -15.46
N GLN A 52 -12.88 -16.68 -15.35
CA GLN A 52 -11.58 -16.02 -15.27
C GLN A 52 -11.21 -15.30 -16.58
N ILE A 53 -11.50 -15.91 -17.73
CA ILE A 53 -11.30 -15.29 -19.05
C ILE A 53 -12.16 -14.02 -19.19
N GLU A 54 -13.43 -14.11 -18.82
CA GLU A 54 -14.34 -12.96 -18.85
C GLU A 54 -13.85 -11.83 -17.94
N HIS A 55 -13.50 -12.17 -16.69
CA HIS A 55 -12.93 -11.23 -15.73
C HIS A 55 -11.67 -10.55 -16.28
N ASN A 56 -10.76 -11.33 -16.87
CA ASN A 56 -9.51 -10.81 -17.44
C ASN A 56 -9.79 -9.83 -18.61
N GLY A 57 -10.74 -10.17 -19.49
CA GLY A 57 -11.17 -9.30 -20.59
C GLY A 57 -11.76 -7.97 -20.09
N ILE A 58 -12.58 -8.01 -19.06
CA ILE A 58 -13.16 -6.81 -18.41
C ILE A 58 -12.05 -5.98 -17.76
N ALA A 59 -11.15 -6.61 -17.01
CA ALA A 59 -10.04 -5.94 -16.34
C ALA A 59 -9.14 -5.17 -17.34
N LEU A 60 -8.72 -5.83 -18.42
CA LEU A 60 -7.92 -5.19 -19.48
C LEU A 60 -8.67 -4.02 -20.12
N THR A 61 -9.98 -4.16 -20.34
CA THR A 61 -10.81 -3.10 -20.91
C THR A 61 -10.85 -1.86 -20.01
N ILE A 62 -11.04 -2.06 -18.70
CA ILE A 62 -11.05 -0.99 -17.71
C ILE A 62 -9.67 -0.31 -17.64
N LEU A 63 -8.61 -1.10 -17.46
CA LEU A 63 -7.24 -0.57 -17.37
C LEU A 63 -6.84 0.17 -18.64
N ARG A 64 -7.19 -0.34 -19.82
CA ARG A 64 -6.95 0.35 -21.09
C ARG A 64 -7.70 1.67 -21.18
N LYS A 65 -8.97 1.71 -20.78
CA LYS A 65 -9.80 2.91 -20.87
C LYS A 65 -9.31 4.03 -19.96
N TYR A 66 -8.99 3.72 -18.71
CA TYR A 66 -8.75 4.72 -17.67
C TYR A 66 -7.28 4.98 -17.34
N VAL A 67 -6.39 4.02 -17.62
CA VAL A 67 -4.98 4.09 -17.21
C VAL A 67 -4.08 4.08 -18.43
N MET A 68 -4.11 3.01 -19.24
CA MET A 68 -3.07 2.76 -20.24
C MET A 68 -3.16 3.64 -21.49
N ARG A 69 -4.27 4.36 -21.71
CA ARG A 69 -4.38 5.38 -22.75
C ARG A 69 -3.62 6.66 -22.44
N GLU A 70 -3.41 6.95 -21.15
CA GLU A 70 -2.71 8.15 -20.73
C GLU A 70 -1.19 7.92 -20.78
N LYS A 71 -0.41 8.92 -21.23
CA LYS A 71 1.06 8.82 -21.42
C LYS A 71 1.76 8.25 -20.18
N SER A 72 1.35 8.72 -19.01
CA SER A 72 1.96 8.37 -17.73
C SER A 72 1.34 7.14 -17.05
N GLY A 73 0.32 6.52 -17.65
CA GLY A 73 -0.38 5.37 -17.08
C GLY A 73 0.50 4.14 -16.89
N LYS A 74 1.46 3.94 -17.80
CA LYS A 74 2.46 2.86 -17.69
C LYS A 74 3.32 3.00 -16.44
N LEU A 75 3.75 4.23 -16.14
CA LEU A 75 4.56 4.53 -14.96
C LEU A 75 3.78 4.26 -13.67
N LEU A 76 2.54 4.73 -13.60
CA LEU A 76 1.66 4.47 -12.45
C LEU A 76 1.44 2.97 -12.25
N MET A 77 1.05 2.25 -13.30
CA MET A 77 0.81 0.80 -13.24
C MET A 77 2.06 0.05 -12.75
N ARG A 78 3.21 0.36 -13.34
CA ARG A 78 4.50 -0.21 -12.94
C ARG A 78 4.79 0.05 -11.45
N ASN A 79 4.53 1.27 -10.96
CA ASN A 79 4.82 1.64 -9.59
C ASN A 79 3.86 0.99 -8.59
N LEU A 80 2.58 0.88 -8.92
CA LEU A 80 1.58 0.19 -8.12
C LEU A 80 1.88 -1.32 -8.01
N ILE A 81 2.19 -1.98 -9.13
CA ILE A 81 2.58 -3.40 -9.12
C ILE A 81 3.84 -3.60 -8.29
N ARG A 82 4.89 -2.80 -8.58
CA ARG A 82 6.17 -2.90 -7.86
C ARG A 82 6.00 -2.77 -6.35
N GLN A 83 5.20 -1.82 -5.88
CA GLN A 83 5.09 -1.51 -4.45
C GLN A 83 4.12 -2.42 -3.70
N TYR A 84 3.01 -2.86 -4.33
CA TYR A 84 1.88 -3.43 -3.60
C TYR A 84 1.42 -4.81 -4.08
N TYR A 85 1.82 -5.26 -5.27
CA TYR A 85 1.48 -6.61 -5.74
C TYR A 85 2.38 -7.66 -5.08
N ASP A 86 1.89 -8.89 -4.93
CA ASP A 86 2.69 -9.97 -4.35
C ASP A 86 3.68 -10.54 -5.39
N LEU A 87 4.85 -9.90 -5.51
CA LEU A 87 5.81 -10.22 -6.57
C LEU A 87 6.47 -11.60 -6.37
N ASN A 88 6.42 -12.44 -7.40
CA ASN A 88 7.24 -13.65 -7.48
C ASN A 88 8.72 -13.32 -7.76
N ASP A 89 9.59 -14.33 -7.74
CA ASP A 89 11.04 -14.14 -7.84
C ASP A 89 11.48 -13.49 -9.17
N GLU A 90 10.83 -13.81 -10.29
CA GLU A 90 11.10 -13.17 -11.58
C GLU A 90 10.60 -11.72 -11.61
N GLN A 91 9.40 -11.47 -11.08
CA GLN A 91 8.82 -10.14 -10.96
C GLN A 91 9.64 -9.23 -10.04
N ILE A 92 10.20 -9.74 -8.94
CA ILE A 92 11.13 -8.98 -8.08
C ILE A 92 12.31 -8.47 -8.91
N LYS A 93 12.94 -9.35 -9.70
CA LYS A 93 14.08 -8.99 -10.56
C LYS A 93 13.69 -7.99 -11.64
N ARG A 94 12.47 -8.11 -12.18
CA ARG A 94 11.94 -7.21 -13.20
C ARG A 94 11.63 -5.82 -12.65
N TYR A 95 10.97 -5.73 -11.50
CA TYR A 95 10.42 -4.48 -11.01
C TYR A 95 11.33 -3.74 -10.03
N GLU A 96 12.09 -4.43 -9.17
CA GLU A 96 12.99 -3.83 -8.16
C GLU A 96 14.41 -3.66 -8.70
N LYS A 97 14.58 -2.64 -9.55
CA LYS A 97 15.83 -2.35 -10.28
C LYS A 97 16.64 -1.18 -9.71
N TYR A 98 16.22 -0.60 -8.59
CA TYR A 98 16.93 0.54 -8.02
C TYR A 98 18.23 0.08 -7.37
N THR A 99 19.36 0.44 -7.96
CA THR A 99 20.69 -0.02 -7.58
C THR A 99 21.25 0.74 -6.39
N ARG A 100 22.05 0.05 -5.57
CA ARG A 100 22.80 0.64 -4.49
C ARG A 100 24.17 1.12 -4.96
N PRO A 101 24.73 2.17 -4.35
CA PRO A 101 26.13 2.52 -4.54
C PRO A 101 27.10 1.37 -4.22
N SER A 102 26.77 0.54 -3.23
CA SER A 102 27.56 -0.62 -2.80
C SER A 102 27.29 -1.91 -3.58
N GLY A 103 26.45 -1.86 -4.63
CA GLY A 103 26.00 -3.02 -5.39
C GLY A 103 24.75 -3.70 -4.80
N GLY A 104 24.00 -4.37 -5.67
CA GLY A 104 22.68 -4.94 -5.34
C GLY A 104 21.54 -3.93 -5.48
N TYR A 105 20.34 -4.34 -5.06
CA TYR A 105 19.09 -3.61 -5.30
C TYR A 105 18.35 -3.28 -4.00
N TYR A 106 17.58 -2.19 -4.04
CA TYR A 106 16.63 -1.86 -2.98
C TYR A 106 15.26 -2.48 -3.26
N VAL A 107 14.59 -2.88 -2.19
CA VAL A 107 13.21 -3.38 -2.21
C VAL A 107 12.33 -2.40 -1.44
N THR A 108 11.22 -2.05 -2.08
CA THR A 108 10.17 -1.17 -1.55
C THR A 108 8.87 -1.91 -1.27
N ASN A 109 8.70 -3.13 -1.79
CA ASN A 109 7.51 -3.93 -1.56
C ASN A 109 7.50 -4.60 -0.18
N ALA A 110 6.48 -4.32 0.64
CA ALA A 110 6.33 -4.83 2.00
C ALA A 110 6.12 -6.34 2.08
N MET A 111 5.36 -6.88 1.14
CA MET A 111 5.07 -8.32 1.10
C MET A 111 6.32 -9.12 0.77
N VAL A 112 7.16 -8.60 -0.14
CA VAL A 112 8.45 -9.20 -0.45
C VAL A 112 9.37 -9.20 0.77
N LEU A 113 9.49 -8.07 1.47
CA LEU A 113 10.31 -7.97 2.69
C LEU A 113 9.79 -8.88 3.81
N TYR A 114 8.47 -9.00 3.96
CA TYR A 114 7.87 -9.89 4.94
C TYR A 114 8.19 -11.36 4.66
N ARG A 115 8.11 -11.79 3.39
CA ARG A 115 8.38 -13.18 2.99
C ARG A 115 9.87 -13.53 2.98
N LYS A 116 10.72 -12.64 2.46
CA LYS A 116 12.14 -12.93 2.17
C LYS A 116 13.11 -12.35 3.21
N GLY A 117 12.63 -11.48 4.10
CA GLY A 117 13.45 -10.77 5.09
C GLY A 117 14.04 -9.46 4.56
N SER A 118 14.69 -8.71 5.46
CA SER A 118 15.25 -7.38 5.18
C SER A 118 16.50 -7.40 4.27
N ASN A 119 17.15 -8.56 4.12
CA ASN A 119 18.29 -8.80 3.25
C ASN A 119 18.17 -10.22 2.67
N PHE A 120 18.23 -10.36 1.34
CA PHE A 120 18.10 -11.66 0.67
C PHE A 120 18.80 -11.70 -0.68
N VAL A 121 19.00 -12.91 -1.21
CA VAL A 121 19.48 -13.13 -2.58
C VAL A 121 18.33 -13.70 -3.39
N ASN A 122 18.12 -13.16 -4.58
CA ASN A 122 17.11 -13.64 -5.52
C ASN A 122 17.69 -13.67 -6.94
N LEU A 123 17.64 -14.84 -7.59
CA LEU A 123 18.14 -15.07 -8.96
C LEU A 123 19.54 -14.48 -9.22
N GLY A 124 20.45 -14.67 -8.25
CA GLY A 124 21.85 -14.21 -8.31
C GLY A 124 22.08 -12.75 -7.89
N SER A 125 21.03 -11.97 -7.68
CA SER A 125 21.10 -10.57 -7.26
C SER A 125 20.87 -10.42 -5.76
N ARG A 126 21.62 -9.51 -5.13
CA ARG A 126 21.42 -9.16 -3.71
C ARG A 126 20.37 -8.06 -3.60
N TYR A 127 19.42 -8.26 -2.70
CA TYR A 127 18.34 -7.35 -2.38
C TYR A 127 18.34 -7.02 -0.90
N CYS A 128 17.89 -5.83 -0.55
CA CYS A 128 17.59 -5.51 0.82
C CYS A 128 16.55 -4.39 0.90
N ALA A 129 15.94 -4.23 2.07
CA ALA A 129 15.09 -3.09 2.38
C ALA A 129 15.75 -1.77 1.97
N SER A 130 14.97 -0.90 1.34
CA SER A 130 15.38 0.48 1.11
C SER A 130 15.57 1.19 2.46
N ASN A 131 16.82 1.51 2.83
CA ASN A 131 17.09 2.55 3.82
C ASN A 131 16.81 3.87 3.10
N LEU A 132 15.64 4.45 3.33
CA LEU A 132 15.14 5.64 2.67
C LEU A 132 15.94 6.90 3.03
N LYS A 133 17.15 7.01 2.49
CA LYS A 133 17.82 8.29 2.25
C LYS A 133 18.13 8.34 0.76
N SER A 134 17.30 9.07 0.00
CA SER A 134 17.77 9.60 -1.27
C SER A 134 18.85 10.65 -0.98
N PRO A 135 19.98 10.68 -1.72
CA PRO A 135 20.92 11.80 -1.72
C PRO A 135 20.26 13.15 -2.06
N SER A 136 19.03 13.15 -2.58
CA SER A 136 18.25 14.34 -2.96
C SER A 136 17.14 14.73 -1.96
N GLY A 137 17.03 14.07 -0.80
CA GLY A 137 16.03 14.45 0.22
C GLY A 137 14.57 14.06 -0.07
N GLU A 138 14.29 13.30 -1.13
CA GLU A 138 12.93 12.82 -1.41
C GLU A 138 12.55 11.60 -0.54
N SER A 139 11.48 11.76 0.25
CA SER A 139 10.87 10.72 1.07
C SER A 139 10.00 9.81 0.19
N PHE A 140 10.18 8.49 0.29
CA PHE A 140 9.20 7.51 -0.20
C PHE A 140 8.52 6.93 1.02
N VAL A 141 7.26 7.30 1.23
CA VAL A 141 6.47 6.85 2.38
C VAL A 141 6.22 5.36 2.22
N TYR A 142 6.74 4.56 3.14
CA TYR A 142 6.27 3.20 3.32
C TYR A 142 4.89 3.30 3.96
N GLU A 143 3.81 3.07 3.21
CA GLU A 143 2.47 3.11 3.80
C GLU A 143 2.24 2.05 4.88
N ASP A 144 3.03 0.97 4.88
CA ASP A 144 3.01 -0.02 5.96
C ASP A 144 3.75 0.43 7.24
N LEU A 145 4.60 1.47 7.16
CA LEU A 145 5.03 2.21 8.35
C LEU A 145 3.91 3.12 8.89
N LEU A 146 2.86 3.42 8.11
CA LEU A 146 1.66 4.14 8.57
C LEU A 146 0.67 3.24 9.32
N ARG A 147 0.77 1.90 9.21
CA ARG A 147 -0.21 0.94 9.76
C ARG A 147 0.24 0.21 11.01
N ASN A 148 1.55 0.13 11.30
CA ASN A 148 2.01 -0.53 12.52
C ASN A 148 1.88 0.41 13.73
N SER A 149 0.83 0.14 14.50
CA SER A 149 0.40 0.75 15.77
C SER A 149 1.41 0.64 16.94
N PHE A 150 2.71 0.55 16.66
CA PHE A 150 3.74 0.28 17.67
C PHE A 150 4.90 1.28 17.67
N PHE A 151 4.64 2.52 17.27
CA PHE A 151 5.58 3.60 17.52
C PHE A 151 4.91 4.62 18.45
N SER A 152 5.19 4.47 19.75
CA SER A 152 5.34 5.64 20.63
C SER A 152 6.15 6.69 19.87
N LEU A 153 5.81 7.98 19.95
CA LEU A 153 6.57 9.10 19.38
C LEU A 153 8.09 8.88 19.50
N ALA A 154 8.65 8.27 18.46
CA ALA A 154 10.01 7.74 18.43
C ALA A 154 10.67 8.09 17.09
N SER A 155 10.78 9.39 16.84
CA SER A 155 12.07 10.02 16.64
C SER A 155 13.05 9.61 15.51
N TYR A 156 13.13 10.37 14.40
CA TYR A 156 14.40 10.76 13.69
C TYR A 156 14.13 11.99 12.79
N GLU A 157 14.90 13.09 12.89
CA GLU A 157 14.87 14.22 11.93
C GLU A 157 16.19 14.33 11.17
N TRP A 158 16.13 14.51 9.84
CA TRP A 158 17.27 15.03 9.06
C TRP A 158 16.82 16.14 8.10
N ASN A 159 17.40 17.33 8.30
CA ASN A 159 17.51 18.41 7.33
C ASN A 159 18.49 17.98 6.21
N PRO A 160 18.18 18.23 4.93
CA PRO A 160 19.01 17.83 3.79
C PRO A 160 20.45 18.39 3.74
N ASP A 161 20.82 19.43 4.51
CA ASP A 161 22.18 20.02 4.47
C ASP A 161 23.18 19.47 5.51
N ALA A 162 22.77 18.52 6.36
CA ALA A 162 23.66 17.99 7.39
C ALA A 162 24.51 16.83 6.86
N ALA A 163 25.81 17.07 6.66
CA ALA A 163 26.80 16.01 6.49
C ALA A 163 26.85 15.10 7.74
N LEU A 164 26.99 13.79 7.49
CA LEU A 164 27.12 12.73 8.50
C LEU A 164 28.24 13.03 9.51
N TYR A 165 28.00 12.74 10.80
CA TYR A 165 28.77 11.77 11.62
C TYR A 165 28.37 11.89 13.11
N GLY A 166 28.31 10.75 13.81
CA GLY A 166 28.52 10.67 15.26
C GLY A 166 27.31 10.32 16.11
N THR A 167 27.24 9.06 16.52
CA THR A 167 26.62 8.66 17.79
C THR A 167 27.58 9.03 18.93
N ASP A 168 27.12 9.81 19.91
CA ASP A 168 27.84 9.90 21.19
C ASP A 168 26.86 9.85 22.37
N GLY A 169 27.14 8.97 23.33
CA GLY A 169 26.61 9.06 24.69
C GLY A 169 25.24 8.43 25.04
N GLY A 170 24.61 7.63 24.19
CA GLY A 170 23.54 6.70 24.63
C GLY A 170 22.27 7.32 25.25
N LYS A 171 22.03 8.64 25.10
CA LYS A 171 20.79 9.27 25.57
C LYS A 171 19.70 9.14 24.50
N ARG A 172 18.61 8.46 24.84
CA ARG A 172 17.37 8.41 24.03
C ARG A 172 16.63 9.74 24.23
N TRP A 173 16.28 10.39 23.13
CA TRP A 173 15.47 11.61 23.10
C TRP A 173 14.20 11.36 22.27
N PRO A 174 13.03 11.89 22.64
CA PRO A 174 11.78 11.69 21.89
C PRO A 174 11.66 12.76 20.78
N PHE A 175 11.49 12.35 19.51
CA PHE A 175 11.41 13.23 18.32
C PHE A 175 10.05 13.01 17.58
N LEU A 176 9.50 14.07 16.99
CA LEU A 176 8.18 14.14 16.33
C LEU A 176 8.31 13.97 14.80
N PHE A 177 7.44 13.16 14.19
CA PHE A 177 7.49 12.88 12.74
C PHE A 177 6.99 14.07 11.88
N LYS A 178 7.71 14.40 10.80
CA LYS A 178 7.14 15.06 9.60
C LYS A 178 6.46 14.02 8.72
N ASN A 179 5.43 13.38 9.26
CA ASN A 179 4.58 12.49 8.49
C ASN A 179 3.27 13.20 8.18
N ASN A 180 3.20 13.77 6.98
CA ASN A 180 2.02 14.51 6.54
C ASN A 180 0.79 13.60 6.30
N PHE A 181 0.96 12.28 6.30
CA PHE A 181 -0.14 11.33 6.03
C PHE A 181 -0.43 10.43 7.23
N LEU A 182 0.11 10.73 8.41
CA LEU A 182 -0.35 10.12 9.66
C LEU A 182 -1.82 10.47 9.89
N ASP A 183 -2.59 9.54 10.44
CA ASP A 183 -3.94 9.86 10.89
C ASP A 183 -3.84 10.61 12.21
N TRP A 184 -3.98 11.93 12.14
CA TRP A 184 -3.88 12.79 13.32
C TRP A 184 -5.19 12.89 14.10
N SER A 185 -6.31 12.30 13.63
CA SER A 185 -7.63 12.44 14.30
C SER A 185 -7.63 11.93 15.73
N ASN A 186 -6.86 10.88 16.00
CA ASN A 186 -6.79 10.23 17.32
C ASN A 186 -5.56 10.66 18.12
N ILE A 187 -4.76 11.60 17.60
CA ILE A 187 -3.56 12.10 18.27
C ILE A 187 -3.91 13.45 18.90
N SER A 188 -4.42 13.38 20.12
CA SER A 188 -4.44 14.57 20.97
C SER A 188 -3.04 14.80 21.51
N LEU A 189 -2.50 16.02 21.38
CA LEU A 189 -1.22 16.40 22.02
C LEU A 189 -1.32 16.40 23.57
N LEU A 190 -2.47 16.04 24.13
CA LEU A 190 -2.85 16.25 25.52
C LEU A 190 -2.70 14.98 26.36
N HIS A 191 -1.51 14.84 26.95
CA HIS A 191 -1.22 14.61 28.38
C HIS A 191 0.27 14.28 28.53
N ASP A 192 0.86 13.64 27.51
CA ASP A 192 2.23 13.10 27.56
C ASP A 192 3.33 14.11 27.16
N LEU A 193 2.97 15.24 26.53
CA LEU A 193 3.93 16.29 26.12
C LEU A 193 4.03 17.44 27.13
N GLU A 194 3.14 17.51 28.13
CA GLU A 194 3.13 18.59 29.12
C GLU A 194 4.36 18.59 30.04
N GLU A 195 5.04 17.44 30.14
CA GLU A 195 6.24 17.25 30.97
C GLU A 195 7.55 17.25 30.17
N VAL A 196 7.52 17.35 28.83
CA VAL A 196 8.71 17.09 28.01
C VAL A 196 9.27 18.37 27.40
N THR A 197 10.58 18.58 27.53
CA THR A 197 11.35 19.71 26.98
C THR A 197 11.52 19.66 25.44
N ILE A 198 10.65 18.95 24.72
CA ILE A 198 10.75 18.76 23.26
C ILE A 198 10.29 20.04 22.56
N SER A 199 10.96 20.38 21.45
CA SER A 199 10.52 21.47 20.58
C SER A 199 9.39 20.98 19.68
N LEU A 200 8.24 21.63 19.75
CA LEU A 200 7.11 21.37 18.85
C LEU A 200 7.19 22.20 17.56
N ARG A 201 8.23 23.04 17.43
CA ARG A 201 8.48 23.90 16.25
C ARG A 201 8.37 23.17 14.91
N PRO A 202 8.85 21.93 14.74
CA PRO A 202 8.70 21.19 13.49
C PRO A 202 7.25 20.98 13.03
N LEU A 203 6.27 20.96 13.95
CA LEU A 203 4.86 20.81 13.60
C LEU A 203 4.30 22.03 12.85
N LEU A 204 4.91 23.21 12.98
CA LEU A 204 4.54 24.38 12.19
C LEU A 204 4.68 24.15 10.68
N ASN A 205 5.56 23.22 10.26
CA ASN A 205 5.78 22.88 8.86
C ASN A 205 5.25 21.48 8.50
N ASN A 206 4.41 20.88 9.35
CA ASN A 206 3.74 19.61 9.07
C ASN A 206 2.33 19.88 8.54
N TRP A 207 2.21 19.92 7.22
CA TRP A 207 0.96 20.23 6.54
C TRP A 207 -0.16 19.22 6.84
N GLY A 208 0.18 17.95 7.05
CA GLY A 208 -0.79 16.94 7.45
C GLY A 208 -1.37 17.19 8.84
N TYR A 209 -0.50 17.46 9.81
CA TYR A 209 -0.92 17.81 11.17
C TYR A 209 -1.83 19.05 11.15
N ILE A 210 -1.42 20.10 10.44
CA ILE A 210 -2.21 21.34 10.34
C ILE A 210 -3.53 21.11 9.60
N ALA A 211 -3.56 20.28 8.55
CA ALA A 211 -4.80 19.94 7.87
C ALA A 211 -5.78 19.21 8.80
N TRP A 212 -5.31 18.24 9.59
CA TRP A 212 -6.19 17.48 10.47
C TRP A 212 -6.66 18.24 11.71
N GLN A 213 -5.78 19.06 12.30
CA GLN A 213 -6.07 19.74 13.57
C GLN A 213 -6.56 21.18 13.39
N GLY A 214 -6.15 21.82 12.29
CA GLY A 214 -6.27 23.26 12.12
C GLY A 214 -7.07 23.72 10.92
N ILE A 215 -7.60 22.82 10.07
CA ILE A 215 -8.30 23.28 8.86
C ILE A 215 -9.54 24.12 9.17
N ASP A 216 -10.24 23.82 10.26
CA ASP A 216 -11.42 24.59 10.69
C ASP A 216 -11.04 25.90 11.41
N CYS A 217 -9.82 25.98 11.97
CA CYS A 217 -9.32 27.17 12.66
C CYS A 217 -7.79 27.17 12.78
N ILE A 218 -7.11 27.62 11.72
CA ILE A 218 -5.65 27.60 11.58
C ILE A 218 -5.01 28.40 12.72
N GLU A 219 -5.49 29.62 12.95
CA GLU A 219 -4.96 30.50 13.97
C GLU A 219 -5.02 29.86 15.36
N LYS A 220 -6.19 29.40 15.78
CA LYS A 220 -6.36 28.77 17.10
C LYS A 220 -5.40 27.60 17.29
N THR A 221 -5.23 26.78 16.26
CA THR A 221 -4.37 25.59 16.30
C THR A 221 -2.89 25.96 16.44
N LEU A 222 -2.42 26.91 15.63
CA LEU A 222 -1.04 27.37 15.67
C LEU A 222 -0.72 28.14 16.96
N ARG A 223 -1.67 28.93 17.48
CA ARG A 223 -1.55 29.61 18.78
C ARG A 223 -1.50 28.61 19.93
N HIS A 224 -2.33 27.57 19.90
CA HIS A 224 -2.27 26.51 20.90
C HIS A 224 -0.91 25.80 20.87
N LEU A 225 -0.40 25.47 19.67
CA LEU A 225 0.93 24.88 19.50
C LEU A 225 2.04 25.79 20.03
N GLN A 226 1.95 27.09 19.79
CA GLN A 226 2.87 28.11 20.31
C GLN A 226 2.90 28.12 21.85
N VAL A 227 1.71 28.16 22.48
CA VAL A 227 1.59 28.15 23.95
C VAL A 227 2.20 26.88 24.54
N LEU A 228 1.90 25.71 23.96
CA LEU A 228 2.47 24.43 24.41
C LEU A 228 3.99 24.41 24.25
N ASN A 229 4.52 24.82 23.10
CA ASN A 229 5.96 24.84 22.86
C ASN A 229 6.70 25.79 23.80
N ASN A 230 6.11 26.95 24.09
CA ASN A 230 6.76 27.98 24.88
C ASN A 230 6.52 27.83 26.39
N LYS A 231 5.70 26.85 26.85
CA LYS A 231 5.40 26.63 28.28
C LYS A 231 6.66 26.57 29.16
N SER A 232 7.75 26.00 28.66
CA SER A 232 9.04 25.86 29.35
C SER A 232 10.19 26.63 28.68
N ARG A 233 9.88 27.57 27.77
CA ARG A 233 10.87 28.33 26.99
C ARG A 233 10.64 29.82 27.10
N ILE A 234 11.72 30.59 27.06
CA ILE A 234 11.70 32.04 26.93
C ILE A 234 12.26 32.48 25.57
N GLU A 235 12.06 33.74 25.21
CA GLU A 235 12.33 34.25 23.85
C GLU A 235 13.77 34.03 23.35
N LYS A 236 14.74 34.00 24.28
CA LYS A 236 16.16 33.73 23.96
C LYS A 236 16.49 32.26 23.76
N ASP A 237 15.58 31.34 24.10
CA ASP A 237 15.83 29.91 24.04
C ASP A 237 15.74 29.38 22.61
N ALA A 238 16.62 28.43 22.29
CA ALA A 238 16.54 27.72 21.02
C ALA A 238 15.20 26.97 20.89
N GLY A 239 14.49 27.23 19.80
CA GLY A 239 13.19 26.62 19.52
C GLY A 239 11.98 27.35 20.12
N TYR A 240 12.16 28.51 20.75
CA TYR A 240 11.04 29.41 21.07
C TYR A 240 10.31 29.82 19.78
N MET A 241 8.98 29.78 19.81
CA MET A 241 8.13 30.21 18.69
C MET A 241 7.67 31.66 18.92
N SER A 242 8.18 32.59 18.10
CA SER A 242 7.78 34.00 18.18
C SER A 242 6.40 34.26 17.56
N ASP A 243 5.71 35.33 17.99
CA ASP A 243 4.44 35.73 17.37
C ASP A 243 4.58 36.03 15.88
N LYS A 244 5.69 36.65 15.49
CA LYS A 244 6.00 36.93 14.09
C LYS A 244 6.09 35.65 13.26
N GLU A 245 6.78 34.64 13.78
CA GLU A 245 6.89 33.33 13.11
C GLU A 245 5.52 32.67 12.97
N VAL A 246 4.74 32.61 14.06
CA VAL A 246 3.42 31.99 14.05
C VAL A 246 2.46 32.73 13.11
N ASN A 247 2.49 34.05 13.08
CA ASN A 247 1.70 34.86 12.13
C ASN A 247 2.04 34.54 10.68
N ASN A 248 3.31 34.38 10.34
CA ASN A 248 3.72 34.00 8.98
C ASN A 248 3.14 32.63 8.59
N TYR A 249 3.11 31.67 9.51
CA TYR A 249 2.49 30.36 9.25
C TYR A 249 0.96 30.45 9.13
N ILE A 250 0.30 31.25 9.96
CA ILE A 250 -1.14 31.50 9.86
C ILE A 250 -1.48 32.05 8.47
N GLU A 251 -0.74 33.06 8.01
CA GLU A 251 -0.93 33.67 6.70
C GLU A 251 -0.68 32.65 5.57
N MET A 252 0.46 31.94 5.62
CA MET A 252 0.84 30.93 4.64
C MET A 252 -0.25 29.86 4.49
N TYR A 253 -0.74 29.29 5.59
CA TYR A 253 -1.76 28.25 5.53
C TYR A 253 -3.13 28.78 5.11
N SER A 254 -3.50 29.98 5.54
CA SER A 254 -4.78 30.59 5.16
C SER A 254 -4.83 30.88 3.65
N GLN A 255 -3.71 31.32 3.06
CA GLN A 255 -3.60 31.54 1.61
C GLN A 255 -3.62 30.23 0.80
N ASN A 256 -3.19 29.11 1.40
CA ASN A 256 -3.04 27.81 0.75
C ASN A 256 -4.01 26.75 1.29
N ILE A 257 -5.22 27.16 1.69
CA ILE A 257 -6.20 26.27 2.35
C ILE A 257 -6.57 25.03 1.50
N TYR A 258 -6.65 25.17 0.18
CA TYR A 258 -6.94 24.05 -0.72
C TYR A 258 -5.80 23.04 -0.80
N GLU A 259 -4.55 23.50 -0.73
CA GLU A 259 -3.41 22.59 -0.64
C GLU A 259 -3.44 21.80 0.68
N LEU A 260 -3.87 22.42 1.79
CA LEU A 260 -4.08 21.71 3.07
C LEU A 260 -5.16 20.62 2.98
N TYR A 261 -6.28 20.88 2.30
CA TYR A 261 -7.32 19.85 2.11
C TYR A 261 -6.78 18.56 1.47
N SER A 262 -5.71 18.65 0.67
CA SER A 262 -5.11 17.50 -0.02
C SER A 262 -4.58 16.41 0.92
N TYR A 263 -4.38 16.73 2.20
CA TYR A 263 -3.92 15.79 3.25
C TYR A 263 -5.07 15.07 3.99
N LEU A 264 -6.33 15.47 3.76
CA LEU A 264 -7.49 14.93 4.44
C LEU A 264 -8.12 13.76 3.67
N PRO A 265 -8.99 12.96 4.29
CA PRO A 265 -9.90 12.06 3.59
C PRO A 265 -10.91 12.90 2.78
N LEU A 266 -10.81 12.86 1.45
CA LEU A 266 -11.71 13.61 0.57
C LEU A 266 -12.62 12.66 -0.22
N GLN A 267 -13.87 13.09 -0.36
CA GLN A 267 -14.85 12.47 -1.26
C GLN A 267 -14.55 12.84 -2.70
N GLU A 268 -14.94 11.99 -3.65
CA GLU A 268 -14.72 12.23 -5.09
C GLU A 268 -15.31 13.57 -5.55
N SER A 269 -16.54 13.90 -5.12
CA SER A 269 -17.23 15.14 -5.51
C SER A 269 -16.41 16.39 -5.17
N PHE A 270 -15.82 16.43 -3.96
CA PHE A 270 -14.98 17.53 -3.53
C PHE A 270 -13.70 17.64 -4.36
N VAL A 271 -13.04 16.50 -4.64
CA VAL A 271 -11.84 16.48 -5.47
C VAL A 271 -12.13 16.98 -6.88
N LEU A 272 -13.26 16.61 -7.46
CA LEU A 272 -13.67 17.05 -8.80
C LEU A 272 -13.98 18.55 -8.85
N GLU A 273 -14.68 19.08 -7.83
CA GLU A 273 -15.06 20.49 -7.73
C GLU A 273 -13.82 21.40 -7.57
N TYR A 274 -12.85 20.99 -6.76
CA TYR A 274 -11.68 21.80 -6.42
C TYR A 274 -10.37 21.34 -7.08
N GLN A 275 -10.45 20.51 -8.13
CA GLN A 275 -9.29 19.85 -8.75
C GLN A 275 -8.15 20.79 -9.16
N ASP A 276 -8.43 22.04 -9.51
CA ASP A 276 -7.41 22.99 -9.95
C ASP A 276 -6.68 23.69 -8.80
N LYS A 277 -7.22 23.59 -7.58
CA LYS A 277 -6.66 24.21 -6.37
C LYS A 277 -5.97 23.20 -5.44
N LEU A 278 -6.24 21.91 -5.63
CA LEU A 278 -5.67 20.84 -4.82
C LEU A 278 -4.24 20.53 -5.26
N ASN A 279 -3.42 20.09 -4.30
CA ASN A 279 -2.06 19.65 -4.55
C ASN A 279 -2.05 18.17 -4.97
N TRP A 280 -1.97 17.92 -6.28
CA TRP A 280 -2.02 16.56 -6.83
C TRP A 280 -0.83 15.67 -6.47
N ASP A 281 0.33 16.26 -6.18
CA ASP A 281 1.50 15.51 -5.69
C ASP A 281 1.25 14.96 -4.28
N VAL A 282 0.49 15.69 -3.46
CA VAL A 282 0.04 15.24 -2.16
C VAL A 282 -1.09 14.22 -2.30
N LEU A 283 -2.06 14.47 -3.20
CA LEU A 283 -3.18 13.55 -3.41
C LEU A 283 -2.69 12.16 -3.84
N ASP A 284 -1.76 12.06 -4.79
CA ASP A 284 -1.18 10.78 -5.26
C ASP A 284 -0.68 9.89 -4.10
N LEU A 285 -0.21 10.52 -3.02
CA LEU A 285 0.34 9.86 -1.83
C LEU A 285 -0.67 9.72 -0.69
N ASN A 286 -1.90 10.20 -0.84
CA ASN A 286 -2.92 10.14 0.20
C ASN A 286 -3.79 8.88 0.03
N PRO A 287 -3.63 7.86 0.89
CA PRO A 287 -4.38 6.61 0.78
C PRO A 287 -5.83 6.72 1.25
N ARG A 288 -6.24 7.88 1.80
CA ARG A 288 -7.58 8.12 2.36
C ARG A 288 -8.53 8.81 1.39
N ILE A 289 -8.04 9.19 0.22
CA ILE A 289 -8.90 9.69 -0.85
C ILE A 289 -9.78 8.54 -1.32
N GLU A 290 -11.04 8.86 -1.59
CA GLU A 290 -11.94 7.91 -2.23
C GLU A 290 -11.60 7.76 -3.72
N TRP A 291 -10.52 7.04 -4.01
CA TRP A 291 -10.03 6.87 -5.38
C TRP A 291 -11.04 6.15 -6.26
N THR A 292 -11.27 6.73 -7.44
CA THR A 292 -12.06 6.17 -8.55
C THR A 292 -11.23 6.20 -9.83
N PHE A 293 -11.60 5.41 -10.83
CA PHE A 293 -10.93 5.46 -12.13
C PHE A 293 -11.01 6.83 -12.83
N PRO A 294 -12.13 7.58 -12.76
CA PRO A 294 -12.15 8.98 -13.19
C PRO A 294 -11.09 9.86 -12.51
N LEU A 295 -10.92 9.76 -11.19
CA LEU A 295 -9.88 10.52 -10.47
C LEU A 295 -8.46 10.08 -10.88
N VAL A 296 -8.22 8.78 -11.08
CA VAL A 296 -6.95 8.28 -11.61
C VAL A 296 -6.67 8.89 -12.99
N GLN A 297 -7.68 8.98 -13.86
CA GLN A 297 -7.49 9.58 -15.17
C GLN A 297 -7.14 11.08 -15.06
N ILE A 298 -7.76 11.82 -14.14
CA ILE A 298 -7.41 13.23 -13.89
C ILE A 298 -5.97 13.34 -13.36
N LEU A 299 -5.57 12.49 -12.41
CA LEU A 299 -4.19 12.43 -11.89
C LEU A 299 -3.19 12.24 -13.04
N LEU A 300 -3.43 11.27 -13.93
CA LEU A 300 -2.57 10.98 -15.07
C LEU A 300 -2.50 12.14 -16.07
N LYS A 301 -3.62 12.82 -16.31
CA LYS A 301 -3.68 14.02 -17.16
C LYS A 301 -2.90 15.18 -16.54
N LYS A 302 -3.12 15.47 -15.25
CA LYS A 302 -2.38 16.50 -14.49
C LYS A 302 -0.88 16.23 -14.51
N GLN A 303 -0.45 14.99 -14.32
CA GLN A 303 0.96 14.63 -14.43
C GLN A 303 1.53 14.89 -15.83
N SER A 304 0.76 14.56 -16.87
CA SER A 304 1.20 14.72 -18.26
C SER A 304 1.32 16.20 -18.69
N LEU A 305 0.73 17.12 -17.92
CA LEU A 305 0.83 18.58 -18.14
C LEU A 305 2.06 19.21 -17.47
N LYS A 306 2.76 18.49 -16.57
CA LYS A 306 3.98 19.01 -15.93
C LYS A 306 5.14 19.11 -16.93
N PRO A 307 6.12 20.00 -16.73
CA PRO A 307 7.35 19.98 -17.54
C PRO A 307 8.14 18.67 -17.36
N GLU A 308 9.02 18.36 -18.31
CA GLU A 308 10.05 17.33 -18.13
C GLU A 308 11.24 17.97 -17.39
N PRO A 309 11.85 17.32 -16.39
CA PRO A 309 11.72 15.92 -16.01
C PRO A 309 10.65 15.64 -14.92
N GLU A 310 9.86 16.62 -14.49
CA GLU A 310 8.87 16.47 -13.42
C GLU A 310 7.81 15.40 -13.75
N GLN A 311 7.48 15.23 -15.04
CA GLN A 311 6.65 14.12 -15.51
C GLN A 311 7.16 12.74 -15.05
N GLN A 312 8.47 12.56 -14.94
CA GLN A 312 9.12 11.29 -14.58
C GLN A 312 9.26 11.11 -13.07
N LYS A 313 9.13 12.18 -12.27
CA LYS A 313 9.30 12.16 -10.82
C LYS A 313 8.00 11.86 -10.03
N GLY A 314 6.82 12.02 -10.65
CA GLY A 314 5.59 12.35 -9.91
C GLY A 314 4.40 11.38 -9.93
N LEU A 315 4.57 10.08 -10.22
CA LEU A 315 3.48 9.11 -10.06
C LEU A 315 3.93 7.90 -9.26
N LYS A 316 3.74 7.96 -7.94
CA LYS A 316 4.08 6.85 -7.04
C LYS A 316 2.87 5.93 -6.85
N GLY A 317 1.67 6.50 -6.79
CA GLY A 317 0.47 5.81 -6.34
C GLY A 317 0.53 5.45 -4.85
N ASN A 318 -0.62 5.07 -4.30
CA ASN A 318 -0.77 4.70 -2.88
C ASN A 318 -1.50 3.37 -2.71
N LYS A 319 -1.43 2.77 -1.51
CA LYS A 319 -2.03 1.48 -1.20
C LYS A 319 -3.56 1.55 -1.21
N GLY A 320 -4.14 2.71 -0.88
CA GLY A 320 -5.59 2.93 -0.95
C GLY A 320 -6.12 2.77 -2.37
N MET A 321 -5.49 3.48 -3.31
CA MET A 321 -5.72 3.39 -4.75
C MET A 321 -5.52 1.95 -5.24
N PHE A 322 -4.39 1.30 -4.89
CA PHE A 322 -4.11 -0.07 -5.29
C PHE A 322 -5.19 -1.05 -4.80
N ASN A 323 -5.46 -1.07 -3.50
CA ASN A 323 -6.36 -2.05 -2.89
C ASN A 323 -7.80 -1.91 -3.41
N LYS A 324 -8.28 -0.67 -3.59
CA LYS A 324 -9.67 -0.42 -4.00
C LYS A 324 -9.87 -0.67 -5.50
N LEU A 325 -8.94 -0.23 -6.35
CA LEU A 325 -9.15 -0.19 -7.80
C LEU A 325 -8.37 -1.26 -8.57
N PHE A 326 -7.13 -1.54 -8.18
CA PHE A 326 -6.22 -2.35 -9.00
C PHE A 326 -6.15 -3.80 -8.52
N ARG A 327 -6.10 -4.03 -7.22
CA ARG A 327 -6.01 -5.38 -6.64
C ARG A 327 -7.13 -6.32 -7.11
N PRO A 328 -8.41 -5.89 -7.24
CA PRO A 328 -9.45 -6.77 -7.75
C PRO A 328 -9.27 -7.13 -9.23
N LEU A 329 -8.57 -6.29 -10.00
CA LEU A 329 -8.39 -6.46 -11.45
C LEU A 329 -7.12 -7.23 -11.83
N LEU A 330 -6.12 -7.25 -10.95
CA LEU A 330 -4.79 -7.79 -11.25
C LEU A 330 -4.65 -9.24 -10.80
N ASN A 331 -4.17 -10.07 -11.72
CA ASN A 331 -3.60 -11.40 -11.48
C ASN A 331 -2.36 -11.58 -12.37
N ASP A 332 -1.69 -12.72 -12.26
CA ASP A 332 -0.46 -12.98 -13.01
C ASP A 332 -0.67 -12.92 -14.54
N ASP A 333 -1.82 -13.38 -15.05
CA ASP A 333 -2.15 -13.33 -16.48
C ASP A 333 -2.29 -11.89 -16.96
N ILE A 334 -3.04 -11.06 -16.22
CA ILE A 334 -3.21 -9.64 -16.51
C ILE A 334 -1.88 -8.90 -16.45
N ILE A 335 -1.03 -9.19 -15.46
CA ILE A 335 0.31 -8.58 -15.38
C ILE A 335 1.13 -8.97 -16.61
N SER A 336 1.16 -10.26 -16.97
CA SER A 336 1.84 -10.75 -18.18
C SER A 336 1.33 -10.04 -19.45
N ASP A 337 0.01 -9.84 -19.58
CA ASP A 337 -0.57 -9.14 -20.72
C ASP A 337 -0.20 -7.66 -20.73
N LEU A 338 -0.23 -6.99 -19.58
CA LEU A 338 0.19 -5.60 -19.46
C LEU A 338 1.68 -5.44 -19.82
N GLU A 339 2.53 -6.35 -19.39
CA GLU A 339 3.96 -6.38 -19.75
C GLU A 339 4.16 -6.54 -21.25
N LYS A 340 3.44 -7.48 -21.90
CA LYS A 340 3.53 -7.71 -23.36
C LYS A 340 3.00 -6.52 -24.16
N LEU A 341 1.84 -5.99 -23.78
CA LEU A 341 1.14 -4.96 -24.54
C LEU A 341 1.73 -3.57 -24.36
N TYR A 342 2.22 -3.26 -23.15
CA TYR A 342 2.59 -1.90 -22.78
C TYR A 342 4.05 -1.74 -22.37
N ASN A 343 4.79 -2.83 -22.20
CA ASN A 343 6.20 -2.84 -21.76
C ASN A 343 6.37 -2.08 -20.45
N ILE A 344 5.52 -2.40 -19.46
CA ILE A 344 5.56 -1.81 -18.11
C ILE A 344 6.72 -2.35 -17.26
#